data_AF-A0A7W1EHW3-F1
#
_entry.id   AF-A0A7W1EHW3-F1
#
_cell.length_a   1.000
_cell.length_b   1.000
_cell.length_c   1.000
_cell.angle_alpha   90.00
_cell.angle_beta   90.00
_cell.angle_gamma   90.00
#
_symmetry.space_group_name_H-M   'P 1'
#
loop_
_entity.id
_entity.type
_entity.pdbx_description
1 polymer ?
#
loop_
_entity_poly.entity_id
_entity_poly.type
_entity_poly.pdbx_seq_one_letter_code
_entity_poly.pdbx_strand_id
1 'polypeptide(L)'
;MDKEKPKSTKVKTKRRARLPKMPFNNIAISLSGGGFRATCVHLGVMSYLSSVKLFEVSLLERVRVLSSASAGTLVGVKYASTLKKGGTFLDCYKSLMDFMTKVDLVENALEHLSENKNWNEVRHRSLINAFASIYYREFESENFGLLWNESPVIHLKEISYNATEFNFALPFHFQKSEKTHSKTGNVTHEFIGNKKIHIPVEIAKEIRLADIIAASSCFPFGFEPINFPDDFIYEGAVKLKDPSLLPRNVYDGEKIEYPIGLMDGGVDDNQGVDSIINAEERMSNYHDELKEFRSHDKKAVDLYILSDGTNPSMQSYTRSSKDKVPYIGKWSFKLLRYFGIMSSILGLTAIVYACYLESRTLIILLTISGTLGILLALFFLIISRGIVGLSKRMGVPSFFLKRLFHVDKLKFATLNNLLVNRRNSVMKMITKVFIKQMRWFSFERVYGDDVWRLRLIMNAVFELTEEEVEQRRTKHPYLNEELLNPGSRIMRVSEKSLKMGTTLWFTPEELENNMPNAIIACGQFTICFNLLKYYEKFLYHPKYKKDFEKYSPETQQELAQLYQSLMTDWKKFKVNPYWMVESLNNKIGYD
;
A
#
# COMPACT_ATOMS: atom_id res chain seq x y z
N MET A 1 -10.52 67.87 11.39
CA MET A 1 -9.65 66.68 11.44
C MET A 1 -10.54 65.46 11.35
N ASP A 2 -10.71 64.98 10.13
CA ASP A 2 -11.53 63.82 9.78
C ASP A 2 -10.98 62.53 10.39
N LYS A 3 -11.85 61.78 11.06
CA LYS A 3 -11.58 60.41 11.49
C LYS A 3 -11.92 59.48 10.32
N GLU A 4 -10.91 59.07 9.56
CA GLU A 4 -11.05 57.96 8.62
C GLU A 4 -11.42 56.67 9.39
N LYS A 5 -12.60 56.13 9.07
CA LYS A 5 -13.00 54.78 9.50
C LYS A 5 -12.07 53.74 8.85
N PRO A 6 -11.70 52.67 9.55
CA PRO A 6 -10.90 51.59 8.97
C PRO A 6 -11.64 50.97 7.79
N LYS A 7 -10.96 50.88 6.65
CA LYS A 7 -11.46 50.26 5.41
C LYS A 7 -11.98 48.85 5.73
N SER A 8 -13.27 48.63 5.52
CA SER A 8 -13.84 47.28 5.63
C SER A 8 -13.14 46.38 4.62
N THR A 9 -12.48 45.35 5.13
CA THR A 9 -11.99 44.23 4.34
C THR A 9 -13.22 43.57 3.74
N LYS A 10 -13.53 43.91 2.48
CA LYS A 10 -14.52 43.20 1.67
C LYS A 10 -14.17 41.71 1.75
N VAL A 11 -14.99 40.95 2.46
CA VAL A 11 -14.98 39.49 2.42
C VAL A 11 -15.09 39.11 0.96
N LYS A 12 -14.00 38.63 0.35
CA LYS A 12 -14.04 38.07 -1.00
C LYS A 12 -15.05 36.93 -0.95
N THR A 13 -16.26 37.17 -1.46
CA THR A 13 -17.25 36.13 -1.68
C THR A 13 -16.59 35.03 -2.48
N LYS A 14 -16.32 33.88 -1.84
CA LYS A 14 -15.69 32.72 -2.49
C LYS A 14 -16.49 32.42 -3.75
N ARG A 15 -15.89 32.69 -4.91
CA ARG A 15 -16.53 32.50 -6.22
C ARG A 15 -16.87 31.02 -6.32
N ARG A 16 -18.16 30.70 -6.43
CA ARG A 16 -18.68 29.34 -6.45
C ARG A 16 -17.92 28.48 -7.48
N ALA A 17 -17.45 27.29 -7.07
CA ALA A 17 -16.82 26.33 -7.96
C ALA A 17 -17.79 25.82 -9.04
N ARG A 18 -17.27 25.58 -10.25
CA ARG A 18 -18.01 25.14 -11.44
C ARG A 18 -17.65 23.71 -11.80
N LEU A 19 -18.59 23.03 -12.44
CA LEU A 19 -18.37 21.69 -13.02
C LEU A 19 -17.21 21.72 -14.04
N PRO A 20 -16.51 20.59 -14.25
CA PRO A 20 -15.51 20.48 -15.30
C PRO A 20 -16.12 20.74 -16.68
N LYS A 21 -15.39 21.43 -17.55
CA LYS A 21 -15.91 21.77 -18.90
C LYS A 21 -16.27 20.54 -19.75
N MET A 22 -15.51 19.45 -19.60
CA MET A 22 -15.74 18.18 -20.29
C MET A 22 -15.63 17.04 -19.27
N PRO A 23 -16.68 16.78 -18.46
CA PRO A 23 -16.65 15.71 -17.46
C PRO A 23 -16.22 14.38 -18.09
N PHE A 24 -15.42 13.59 -17.37
CA PHE A 24 -14.91 12.28 -17.79
C PHE A 24 -13.92 12.27 -18.97
N ASN A 25 -13.56 13.42 -19.56
CA ASN A 25 -12.70 13.41 -20.76
C ASN A 25 -11.23 13.06 -20.47
N ASN A 26 -10.63 13.69 -19.44
CA ASN A 26 -9.30 13.36 -18.93
C ASN A 26 -9.40 12.84 -17.51
N ILE A 27 -9.15 11.55 -17.33
CA ILE A 27 -9.34 10.87 -16.04
C ILE A 27 -7.99 10.64 -15.36
N ALA A 28 -7.94 10.88 -14.06
CA ALA A 28 -6.88 10.41 -13.19
C ALA A 28 -7.41 9.25 -12.34
N ILE A 29 -6.59 8.23 -12.11
CA ILE A 29 -6.93 7.14 -11.21
C ILE A 29 -5.79 6.90 -10.22
N SER A 30 -6.14 6.71 -8.95
CA SER A 30 -5.20 6.20 -7.95
C SER A 30 -5.64 4.87 -7.39
N LEU A 31 -4.68 3.95 -7.25
CA LEU A 31 -4.87 2.57 -6.82
C LEU A 31 -4.16 2.36 -5.49
N SER A 32 -4.94 2.30 -4.41
CA SER A 32 -4.41 2.21 -3.06
C SER A 32 -3.70 0.89 -2.73
N GLY A 33 -2.96 0.87 -1.63
CA GLY A 33 -2.50 -0.39 -1.03
C GLY A 33 -3.58 -1.16 -0.26
N GLY A 34 -3.34 -2.45 -0.01
CA GLY A 34 -4.23 -3.28 0.81
C GLY A 34 -4.23 -4.80 0.54
N GLY A 35 -3.12 -5.36 0.05
CA GLY A 35 -3.01 -6.77 -0.32
C GLY A 35 -3.87 -7.17 -1.53
N PHE A 36 -4.10 -8.47 -1.72
CA PHE A 36 -4.91 -9.00 -2.82
C PHE A 36 -6.36 -8.51 -2.79
N ARG A 37 -6.89 -8.13 -1.62
CA ARG A 37 -8.18 -7.43 -1.56
C ARG A 37 -8.16 -6.14 -2.39
N ALA A 38 -7.15 -5.29 -2.20
CA ALA A 38 -7.03 -4.05 -2.97
C ALA A 38 -6.81 -4.34 -4.46
N THR A 39 -5.92 -5.29 -4.78
CA THR A 39 -5.67 -5.73 -6.17
C THR A 39 -6.97 -6.13 -6.88
N CYS A 40 -7.79 -6.99 -6.26
CA CYS A 40 -9.09 -7.42 -6.79
C CYS A 40 -10.09 -6.26 -6.92
N VAL A 41 -10.18 -5.36 -5.93
CA VAL A 41 -11.05 -4.17 -6.02
C VAL A 41 -10.66 -3.30 -7.22
N HIS A 42 -9.36 -3.05 -7.40
CA HIS A 42 -8.85 -2.24 -8.50
C HIS A 42 -9.08 -2.89 -9.86
N LEU A 43 -8.89 -4.22 -9.98
CA LEU A 43 -9.29 -4.99 -11.16
C LEU A 43 -10.78 -4.82 -11.46
N GLY A 44 -11.63 -4.91 -10.43
CA GLY A 44 -13.06 -4.69 -10.57
C GLY A 44 -13.37 -3.30 -11.12
N VAL A 45 -12.77 -2.27 -10.55
CA VAL A 45 -12.92 -0.87 -10.99
C VAL A 45 -12.48 -0.68 -12.43
N MET A 46 -11.27 -1.12 -12.78
CA MET A 46 -10.73 -0.96 -14.13
C MET A 46 -11.53 -1.78 -15.15
N SER A 47 -12.01 -2.97 -14.76
CA SER A 47 -12.84 -3.79 -15.63
C SER A 47 -14.16 -3.10 -15.98
N TYR A 48 -14.82 -2.48 -15.00
CA TYR A 48 -16.03 -1.72 -15.26
C TYR A 48 -15.76 -0.48 -16.12
N LEU A 49 -14.69 0.28 -15.83
CA LEU A 49 -14.30 1.44 -16.64
C LEU A 49 -13.93 1.06 -18.08
N SER A 50 -13.44 -0.17 -18.30
CA SER A 50 -13.14 -0.68 -19.64
C SER A 50 -14.40 -1.00 -20.46
N SER A 51 -15.54 -1.29 -19.80
CA SER A 51 -16.79 -1.64 -20.48
C SER A 51 -17.70 -0.45 -20.74
N VAL A 52 -17.61 0.63 -19.94
CA VAL A 52 -18.45 1.82 -20.12
C VAL A 52 -17.78 2.85 -21.01
N LYS A 53 -18.55 3.44 -21.93
CA LYS A 53 -18.05 4.33 -22.98
C LYS A 53 -18.65 5.73 -22.91
N LEU A 54 -17.89 6.70 -23.38
CA LEU A 54 -18.33 8.08 -23.65
C LEU A 54 -17.72 8.50 -24.99
N PHE A 55 -18.53 8.93 -25.96
CA PHE A 55 -18.11 9.15 -27.36
C PHE A 55 -17.34 7.93 -27.92
N GLU A 56 -17.92 6.73 -27.81
CA GLU A 56 -17.34 5.44 -28.26
C GLU A 56 -16.04 4.96 -27.61
N VAL A 57 -15.33 5.81 -26.87
CA VAL A 57 -14.09 5.50 -26.14
C VAL A 57 -14.44 5.07 -24.72
N SER A 58 -13.81 3.99 -24.23
CA SER A 58 -14.04 3.55 -22.86
C SER A 58 -13.55 4.57 -21.83
N LEU A 59 -14.15 4.62 -20.65
CA LEU A 59 -13.66 5.50 -19.57
C LEU A 59 -12.24 5.11 -19.14
N LEU A 60 -11.88 3.83 -19.22
CA LEU A 60 -10.52 3.38 -18.94
C LEU A 60 -9.50 3.96 -19.94
N GLU A 61 -9.81 3.96 -21.23
CA GLU A 61 -8.95 4.58 -22.27
C GLU A 61 -8.90 6.11 -22.19
N ARG A 62 -9.74 6.74 -21.35
CA ARG A 62 -9.71 8.17 -21.01
C ARG A 62 -8.82 8.49 -19.81
N VAL A 63 -8.26 7.48 -19.15
CA VAL A 63 -7.27 7.68 -18.09
C VAL A 63 -5.99 8.28 -18.70
N ARG A 64 -5.46 9.32 -18.08
CA ARG A 64 -4.19 9.97 -18.44
C ARG A 64 -3.16 9.85 -17.33
N VAL A 65 -3.64 9.81 -16.09
CA VAL A 65 -2.80 9.72 -14.90
C VAL A 65 -3.10 8.43 -14.14
N LEU A 66 -2.06 7.66 -13.86
CA LEU A 66 -2.11 6.46 -13.03
C LEU A 66 -1.14 6.62 -11.86
N SER A 67 -1.66 6.56 -10.64
CA SER A 67 -0.87 6.51 -9.40
C SER A 67 -1.17 5.22 -8.66
N SER A 68 -0.17 4.58 -8.07
CA SER A 68 -0.40 3.37 -7.27
C SER A 68 0.55 3.25 -6.09
N ALA A 69 0.11 2.55 -5.04
CA ALA A 69 0.92 2.21 -3.88
C ALA A 69 0.67 0.74 -3.46
N SER A 70 1.68 0.08 -2.90
CA SER A 70 1.59 -1.29 -2.38
C SER A 70 1.00 -2.27 -3.39
N ALA A 71 0.08 -3.14 -2.96
CA ALA A 71 -0.60 -4.09 -3.82
C ALA A 71 -1.35 -3.43 -5.01
N GLY A 72 -1.72 -2.14 -4.93
CA GLY A 72 -2.23 -1.39 -6.09
C GLY A 72 -1.21 -1.27 -7.23
N THR A 73 0.09 -1.29 -6.91
CA THR A 73 1.20 -1.27 -7.87
C THR A 73 1.29 -2.56 -8.68
N LEU A 74 0.83 -3.71 -8.17
CA LEU A 74 0.69 -4.92 -8.99
C LEU A 74 -0.21 -4.65 -10.20
N VAL A 75 -1.36 -4.00 -9.97
CA VAL A 75 -2.29 -3.64 -11.04
C VAL A 75 -1.72 -2.55 -11.95
N GLY A 76 -1.15 -1.50 -11.35
CA GLY A 76 -0.62 -0.36 -12.11
C GLY A 76 0.54 -0.73 -13.03
N VAL A 77 1.49 -1.53 -12.53
CA VAL A 77 2.63 -2.04 -13.31
C VAL A 77 2.16 -2.98 -14.39
N LYS A 78 1.29 -3.94 -14.06
CA LYS A 78 0.84 -4.92 -15.04
C LYS A 78 -0.01 -4.32 -16.14
N TYR A 79 -0.85 -3.35 -15.80
CA TYR A 79 -1.64 -2.65 -16.80
C TYR A 79 -0.76 -1.86 -17.78
N ALA A 80 0.13 -1.01 -17.27
CA ALA A 80 0.99 -0.20 -18.12
C ALA A 80 1.93 -1.04 -19.00
N SER A 81 2.53 -2.09 -18.42
CA SER A 81 3.41 -3.01 -19.17
C SER A 81 2.64 -3.82 -20.22
N THR A 82 1.45 -4.32 -19.91
CA THR A 82 0.61 -5.04 -20.88
C THR A 82 0.27 -4.15 -22.08
N LEU A 83 -0.14 -2.90 -21.85
CA LEU A 83 -0.41 -1.96 -22.94
C LEU A 83 0.84 -1.68 -23.78
N LYS A 84 2.01 -1.51 -23.14
CA LYS A 84 3.30 -1.31 -23.85
C LYS A 84 3.83 -2.56 -24.56
N LYS A 85 3.28 -3.74 -24.27
CA LYS A 85 3.51 -4.96 -25.04
C LYS A 85 2.51 -5.14 -26.18
N GLY A 86 1.57 -4.21 -26.36
CA GLY A 86 0.50 -4.28 -27.37
C GLY A 86 -0.70 -5.14 -26.94
N GLY A 87 -0.76 -5.54 -25.66
CA GLY A 87 -1.87 -6.30 -25.10
C GLY A 87 -3.06 -5.42 -24.72
N THR A 88 -4.15 -6.07 -24.33
CA THR A 88 -5.42 -5.45 -23.94
C THR A 88 -5.60 -5.44 -22.41
N PHE A 89 -6.63 -4.75 -21.93
CA PHE A 89 -7.02 -4.86 -20.52
C PHE A 89 -7.39 -6.30 -20.13
N LEU A 90 -7.95 -7.10 -21.05
CA LEU A 90 -8.32 -8.48 -20.75
C LEU A 90 -7.09 -9.37 -20.49
N ASP A 91 -5.99 -9.13 -21.20
CA ASP A 91 -4.72 -9.82 -20.98
C ASP A 91 -4.12 -9.46 -19.61
N CYS A 92 -4.20 -8.18 -19.23
CA CYS A 92 -3.82 -7.71 -17.90
C CYS A 92 -4.68 -8.36 -16.81
N TYR A 93 -6.01 -8.40 -17.00
CA TYR A 93 -6.95 -9.03 -16.08
C TYR A 93 -6.63 -10.51 -15.88
N LYS A 94 -6.44 -11.26 -16.97
CA LYS A 94 -6.08 -12.68 -16.93
C LYS A 94 -4.77 -12.91 -16.18
N SER A 95 -3.72 -12.15 -16.50
CA SER A 95 -2.42 -12.34 -15.87
C SER A 95 -2.43 -12.04 -14.37
N LEU A 96 -3.17 -11.02 -13.93
CA LEU A 96 -3.35 -10.75 -12.50
C LEU A 96 -4.17 -11.83 -11.80
N MET A 97 -5.23 -12.33 -12.44
CA MET A 97 -6.02 -13.44 -11.90
C MET A 97 -5.16 -14.70 -11.74
N ASP A 98 -4.45 -15.09 -12.79
CA ASP A 98 -3.55 -16.24 -12.76
C ASP A 98 -2.48 -16.08 -11.67
N PHE A 99 -1.86 -14.91 -11.56
CA PHE A 99 -0.88 -14.65 -10.52
C PHE A 99 -1.46 -14.79 -9.11
N MET A 100 -2.65 -14.23 -8.86
CA MET A 100 -3.23 -14.25 -7.52
C MET A 100 -3.79 -15.62 -7.10
N THR A 101 -4.22 -16.46 -8.06
CA THR A 101 -4.91 -17.72 -7.75
C THR A 101 -4.09 -18.98 -8.05
N LYS A 102 -3.07 -18.90 -8.90
CA LYS A 102 -2.24 -20.06 -9.29
C LYS A 102 -0.83 -20.03 -8.72
N VAL A 103 -0.34 -18.86 -8.29
CA VAL A 103 1.02 -18.72 -7.72
C VAL A 103 0.94 -18.68 -6.20
N ASP A 104 1.54 -19.67 -5.54
CA ASP A 104 1.78 -19.59 -4.10
C ASP A 104 3.00 -18.70 -3.84
N LEU A 105 2.73 -17.39 -3.82
CA LEU A 105 3.76 -16.37 -3.69
C LEU A 105 4.58 -16.53 -2.40
N VAL A 106 3.93 -16.93 -1.29
CA VAL A 106 4.59 -17.05 0.00
C VAL A 106 5.51 -18.26 0.02
N GLU A 107 5.00 -19.43 -0.36
CA GLU A 107 5.80 -20.66 -0.38
C GLU A 107 6.97 -20.53 -1.35
N ASN A 108 6.71 -20.09 -2.59
CA ASN A 108 7.74 -19.91 -3.61
C ASN A 108 8.83 -18.93 -3.16
N ALA A 109 8.47 -17.85 -2.46
CA ALA A 109 9.44 -16.89 -1.93
C ALA A 109 10.25 -17.47 -0.76
N LEU A 110 9.63 -18.24 0.13
CA LEU A 110 10.33 -18.90 1.25
C LEU A 110 11.28 -20.00 0.74
N GLU A 111 10.87 -20.78 -0.26
CA GLU A 111 11.74 -21.72 -0.95
C GLU A 111 12.93 -20.98 -1.57
N HIS A 112 12.68 -19.91 -2.33
CA HIS A 112 13.74 -19.10 -2.94
C HIS A 112 14.71 -18.54 -1.89
N LEU A 113 14.19 -18.11 -0.72
CA LEU A 113 14.97 -17.62 0.41
C LEU A 113 15.87 -18.69 1.03
N SER A 114 15.38 -19.93 1.13
CA SER A 114 16.09 -21.04 1.78
C SER A 114 17.26 -21.58 0.95
N GLU A 115 17.19 -21.51 -0.38
CA GLU A 115 18.14 -22.14 -1.28
C GLU A 115 19.41 -21.29 -1.48
N ASN A 116 20.58 -21.80 -1.04
CA ASN A 116 21.83 -21.05 -1.12
C ASN A 116 22.24 -20.63 -2.54
N LYS A 117 21.95 -21.46 -3.55
CA LYS A 117 22.27 -21.23 -4.96
C LYS A 117 21.62 -19.97 -5.55
N ASN A 118 20.51 -19.51 -4.96
CA ASN A 118 19.77 -18.34 -5.44
C ASN A 118 20.42 -17.02 -5.06
N TRP A 119 21.39 -17.06 -4.13
CA TRP A 119 22.03 -15.87 -3.57
C TRP A 119 23.47 -15.82 -4.05
N ASN A 120 23.77 -14.79 -4.84
CA ASN A 120 25.13 -14.42 -5.21
C ASN A 120 25.64 -13.29 -4.30
N GLU A 121 26.89 -12.86 -4.47
CA GLU A 121 27.45 -11.74 -3.70
C GLU A 121 26.81 -10.38 -4.01
N VAL A 122 26.01 -10.28 -5.09
CA VAL A 122 25.48 -9.01 -5.58
C VAL A 122 24.17 -8.62 -4.90
N ARG A 123 23.20 -9.54 -4.80
CA ARG A 123 21.89 -9.26 -4.18
C ARG A 123 21.81 -9.85 -2.78
N HIS A 124 21.43 -9.04 -1.80
CA HIS A 124 21.37 -9.51 -0.41
C HIS A 124 20.24 -10.53 -0.19
N ARG A 125 20.52 -11.58 0.58
CA ARG A 125 19.51 -12.52 1.08
C ARG A 125 18.57 -11.85 2.08
N SER A 126 17.37 -11.50 1.61
CA SER A 126 16.28 -10.97 2.43
C SER A 126 14.94 -11.50 1.94
N LEU A 127 13.90 -11.43 2.79
CA LEU A 127 12.58 -11.90 2.42
C LEU A 127 12.01 -11.08 1.25
N ILE A 128 12.21 -9.76 1.26
CA ILE A 128 11.70 -8.89 0.18
C ILE A 128 12.37 -9.18 -1.16
N ASN A 129 13.68 -9.47 -1.17
CA ASN A 129 14.38 -9.83 -2.41
C ASN A 129 13.90 -11.18 -2.94
N ALA A 130 13.51 -12.11 -2.08
CA ALA A 130 12.91 -13.36 -2.51
C ALA A 130 11.55 -13.13 -3.18
N PHE A 131 10.69 -12.28 -2.60
CA PHE A 131 9.43 -11.86 -3.23
C PHE A 131 9.66 -11.16 -4.58
N ALA A 132 10.63 -10.24 -4.64
CA ALA A 132 11.01 -9.56 -5.88
C ALA A 132 11.44 -10.54 -6.98
N SER A 133 12.18 -11.59 -6.62
CA SER A 133 12.53 -12.67 -7.54
C SER A 133 11.30 -13.46 -8.03
N ILE A 134 10.30 -13.72 -7.17
CA ILE A 134 9.06 -14.38 -7.61
C ILE A 134 8.24 -13.46 -8.51
N TYR A 135 8.11 -12.17 -8.18
CA TYR A 135 7.46 -11.20 -9.04
C TYR A 135 8.11 -11.15 -10.42
N TYR A 136 9.43 -11.18 -10.49
CA TYR A 136 10.16 -11.18 -11.76
C TYR A 136 9.88 -12.44 -12.59
N ARG A 137 9.90 -13.63 -11.97
CA ARG A 137 9.75 -14.92 -12.66
C ARG A 137 8.31 -15.22 -13.07
N GLU A 138 7.37 -15.01 -12.16
CA GLU A 138 5.99 -15.49 -12.30
C GLU A 138 5.01 -14.38 -12.72
N PHE A 139 5.40 -13.11 -12.68
CA PHE A 139 4.48 -12.00 -12.92
C PHE A 139 4.94 -11.01 -13.99
N GLU A 140 6.02 -10.26 -13.76
CA GLU A 140 6.47 -9.22 -14.68
C GLU A 140 8.00 -9.13 -14.73
N SER A 141 8.56 -9.57 -15.86
CA SER A 141 10.00 -9.68 -16.10
C SER A 141 10.62 -8.50 -16.83
N GLU A 142 9.82 -7.51 -17.24
CA GLU A 142 10.32 -6.33 -17.94
C GLU A 142 10.97 -5.32 -16.99
N ASN A 143 11.76 -4.44 -17.60
CA ASN A 143 12.33 -3.29 -16.92
C ASN A 143 11.44 -2.05 -17.05
N PHE A 144 11.64 -1.11 -16.15
CA PHE A 144 10.94 0.18 -16.15
C PHE A 144 11.11 0.94 -17.46
N GLY A 145 12.24 0.72 -18.15
CA GLY A 145 12.52 1.27 -19.48
C GLY A 145 11.47 0.97 -20.55
N LEU A 146 10.68 -0.10 -20.41
CA LEU A 146 9.56 -0.43 -21.29
C LEU A 146 8.60 0.76 -21.49
N LEU A 147 8.39 1.59 -20.46
CA LEU A 147 7.45 2.71 -20.51
C LEU A 147 7.91 3.84 -21.45
N TRP A 148 9.19 3.87 -21.83
CA TRP A 148 9.76 4.83 -22.77
C TRP A 148 9.77 4.35 -24.22
N ASN A 149 9.36 3.11 -24.50
CA ASN A 149 9.24 2.63 -25.87
C ASN A 149 8.24 3.51 -26.64
N GLU A 150 8.62 3.97 -27.84
CA GLU A 150 7.79 4.86 -28.66
C GLU A 150 6.50 4.17 -29.13
N SER A 151 6.58 2.86 -29.41
CA SER A 151 5.47 2.04 -29.85
C SER A 151 5.28 0.82 -28.93
N PRO A 152 4.02 0.43 -28.62
CA PRO A 152 2.78 1.12 -28.97
C PRO A 152 2.56 2.39 -28.15
N VAL A 153 1.85 3.36 -28.73
CA VAL A 153 1.40 4.55 -28.02
C VAL A 153 0.23 4.17 -27.13
N ILE A 154 0.30 4.54 -25.86
CA ILE A 154 -0.73 4.25 -24.86
C ILE A 154 -1.39 5.55 -24.37
N HIS A 155 -2.59 5.42 -23.81
CA HIS A 155 -3.37 6.56 -23.30
C HIS A 155 -2.83 7.15 -21.98
N LEU A 156 -2.05 6.38 -21.22
CA LEU A 156 -1.39 6.84 -19.99
C LEU A 156 -0.23 7.79 -20.32
N LYS A 157 -0.26 9.00 -19.74
CA LYS A 157 0.74 10.07 -19.95
C LYS A 157 1.57 10.35 -18.71
N GLU A 158 0.97 10.18 -17.53
CA GLU A 158 1.61 10.36 -16.22
C GLU A 158 1.43 9.06 -15.43
N ILE A 159 2.53 8.37 -15.14
CA ILE A 159 2.54 7.09 -14.40
C ILE A 159 3.43 7.27 -13.19
N SER A 160 2.93 6.91 -12.00
CA SER A 160 3.70 6.96 -10.76
C SER A 160 3.45 5.73 -9.90
N TYR A 161 4.51 4.97 -9.62
CA TYR A 161 4.51 3.90 -8.64
C TYR A 161 5.19 4.39 -7.37
N ASN A 162 4.46 4.42 -6.26
CA ASN A 162 4.87 5.12 -5.05
C ASN A 162 5.52 4.16 -4.04
N ALA A 163 6.61 4.62 -3.45
CA ALA A 163 7.32 4.03 -2.32
C ALA A 163 7.64 5.14 -1.29
N THR A 164 8.23 4.77 -0.17
CA THR A 164 8.67 5.69 0.88
C THR A 164 10.17 5.50 1.10
N GLU A 165 10.93 6.59 1.10
CA GLU A 165 12.39 6.57 1.27
C GLU A 165 12.77 6.97 2.70
N PHE A 166 13.61 6.15 3.34
CA PHE A 166 13.82 6.21 4.79
C PHE A 166 14.94 7.15 5.25
N ASN A 167 15.93 7.47 4.42
CA ASN A 167 17.04 8.34 4.82
C ASN A 167 16.53 9.77 5.07
N PHE A 168 15.62 10.27 4.24
CA PHE A 168 15.02 11.60 4.40
C PHE A 168 13.55 11.57 4.86
N ALA A 169 12.95 10.38 5.00
CA ALA A 169 11.53 10.19 5.32
C ALA A 169 10.61 10.93 4.32
N LEU A 170 10.89 10.76 3.02
CA LEU A 170 10.19 11.43 1.93
C LEU A 170 9.52 10.43 0.97
N PRO A 171 8.41 10.83 0.31
CA PRO A 171 7.80 10.02 -0.74
C PRO A 171 8.76 9.80 -1.90
N PHE A 172 8.84 8.57 -2.36
CA PHE A 172 9.68 8.17 -3.48
C PHE A 172 8.79 7.75 -4.65
N HIS A 173 8.99 8.37 -5.82
CA HIS A 173 8.19 8.09 -7.00
C HIS A 173 9.04 7.46 -8.10
N PHE A 174 8.72 6.21 -8.45
CA PHE A 174 9.10 5.65 -9.74
C PHE A 174 8.12 6.17 -10.78
N GLN A 175 8.45 7.32 -11.39
CA GLN A 175 7.55 8.00 -12.30
C GLN A 175 8.06 8.08 -13.74
N LYS A 176 7.12 7.97 -14.68
CA LYS A 176 7.29 8.28 -16.10
C LYS A 176 6.27 9.37 -16.45
N SER A 177 6.73 10.46 -17.04
CA SER A 177 5.88 11.61 -17.40
C SER A 177 6.19 12.06 -18.81
N GLU A 178 5.19 12.43 -19.60
CA GLU A 178 5.45 12.99 -20.92
C GLU A 178 6.31 14.25 -20.82
N LYS A 179 7.32 14.36 -21.70
CA LYS A 179 8.22 15.51 -21.71
C LYS A 179 7.43 16.78 -22.01
N THR A 180 7.70 17.81 -21.22
CA THR A 180 7.10 19.13 -21.41
C THR A 180 8.21 20.17 -21.54
N HIS A 181 8.14 21.02 -22.57
CA HIS A 181 8.79 22.31 -22.55
C HIS A 181 8.07 23.25 -21.55
N SER A 182 8.82 23.84 -20.63
CA SER A 182 8.33 24.94 -19.82
C SER A 182 8.00 26.15 -20.70
N LYS A 183 7.19 27.08 -20.18
CA LYS A 183 6.89 28.37 -20.83
C LYS A 183 8.15 29.21 -21.13
N THR A 184 9.29 28.91 -20.51
CA THR A 184 10.58 29.57 -20.73
C THR A 184 11.52 28.78 -21.64
N GLY A 185 11.05 27.71 -22.29
CA GLY A 185 11.82 26.87 -23.23
C GLY A 185 12.65 25.75 -22.57
N ASN A 186 12.80 25.73 -21.25
CA ASN A 186 13.50 24.66 -20.54
C ASN A 186 12.64 23.40 -20.50
N VAL A 187 13.19 22.24 -20.87
CA VAL A 187 12.53 20.94 -20.71
C VAL A 187 12.40 20.64 -19.21
N THR A 188 11.18 20.46 -18.70
CA THR A 188 10.99 19.90 -17.37
C THR A 188 11.27 18.41 -17.42
N HIS A 189 12.36 18.00 -16.78
CA HIS A 189 12.79 16.61 -16.74
C HIS A 189 11.88 15.78 -15.83
N GLU A 190 11.70 14.52 -16.22
CA GLU A 190 11.04 13.51 -15.40
C GLU A 190 11.83 13.36 -14.09
N PHE A 191 11.12 13.37 -12.97
CA PHE A 191 11.74 13.38 -11.66
C PHE A 191 11.58 12.03 -10.95
N ILE A 192 12.53 11.11 -11.09
CA ILE A 192 12.45 9.79 -10.42
C ILE A 192 13.14 9.90 -9.05
N GLY A 193 12.42 9.61 -7.96
CA GLY A 193 12.91 9.74 -6.58
C GLY A 193 12.05 10.64 -5.68
N ASN A 194 12.68 11.45 -4.79
CA ASN A 194 11.99 12.20 -3.72
C ASN A 194 12.33 13.71 -3.60
N LYS A 195 12.65 14.38 -4.72
CA LYS A 195 13.15 15.76 -4.90
C LYS A 195 14.54 16.02 -4.31
N LYS A 196 14.87 15.38 -3.18
CA LYS A 196 16.23 15.34 -2.63
C LYS A 196 17.11 14.36 -3.41
N ILE A 197 16.67 13.11 -3.52
CA ILE A 197 17.32 12.06 -4.29
C ILE A 197 16.68 12.00 -5.67
N HIS A 198 17.49 12.11 -6.72
CA HIS A 198 17.05 12.01 -8.12
C HIS A 198 17.80 10.90 -8.85
N ILE A 199 17.10 9.85 -9.25
CA ILE A 199 17.68 8.80 -10.10
C ILE A 199 17.64 9.28 -11.56
N PRO A 200 18.79 9.36 -12.25
CA PRO A 200 18.82 9.62 -13.68
C PRO A 200 17.97 8.62 -14.47
N VAL A 201 17.19 9.12 -15.43
CA VAL A 201 16.28 8.29 -16.26
C VAL A 201 17.00 7.09 -16.86
N GLU A 202 18.22 7.28 -17.36
CA GLU A 202 19.00 6.22 -17.99
C GLU A 202 19.36 5.06 -17.06
N ILE A 203 19.51 5.32 -15.76
CA ILE A 203 19.71 4.29 -14.72
C ILE A 203 18.37 3.68 -14.35
N ALA A 204 17.34 4.52 -14.14
CA ALA A 204 16.02 4.05 -13.77
C ALA A 204 15.41 3.09 -14.81
N LYS A 205 15.72 3.27 -16.10
CA LYS A 205 15.30 2.36 -17.17
C LYS A 205 15.78 0.91 -16.99
N GLU A 206 16.87 0.68 -16.26
CA GLU A 206 17.37 -0.67 -15.97
C GLU A 206 16.69 -1.32 -14.76
N ILE A 207 15.96 -0.57 -13.93
CA ILE A 207 15.26 -1.13 -12.78
C ILE A 207 14.17 -2.09 -13.25
N ARG A 208 14.12 -3.31 -12.70
CA ARG A 208 13.06 -4.27 -13.02
C ARG A 208 11.73 -3.77 -12.46
N LEU A 209 10.65 -3.95 -13.22
CA LEU A 209 9.30 -3.64 -12.75
C LEU A 209 8.93 -4.46 -11.50
N ALA A 210 9.44 -5.70 -11.40
CA ALA A 210 9.32 -6.54 -10.22
C ALA A 210 9.94 -5.92 -8.94
N ASP A 211 11.08 -5.24 -9.07
CA ASP A 211 11.73 -4.58 -7.93
C ASP A 211 10.96 -3.31 -7.52
N ILE A 212 10.31 -2.62 -8.47
CA ILE A 212 9.39 -1.51 -8.19
C ILE A 212 8.16 -2.01 -7.44
N ILE A 213 7.58 -3.14 -7.84
CA ILE A 213 6.47 -3.78 -7.12
C ILE A 213 6.91 -4.06 -5.69
N ALA A 214 8.06 -4.73 -5.51
CA ALA A 214 8.60 -5.06 -4.19
C ALA A 214 8.85 -3.81 -3.33
N ALA A 215 9.45 -2.75 -3.89
CA ALA A 215 9.66 -1.46 -3.21
C ALA A 215 8.34 -0.82 -2.79
N SER A 216 7.33 -0.90 -3.65
CA SER A 216 6.03 -0.31 -3.38
C SER A 216 5.24 -1.12 -2.34
N SER A 217 5.46 -2.43 -2.19
CA SER A 217 4.67 -3.35 -1.33
C SER A 217 5.41 -3.93 -0.11
N CYS A 218 6.64 -3.53 0.18
CA CYS A 218 7.39 -3.97 1.37
C CYS A 218 6.92 -3.20 2.62
N PHE A 219 5.75 -3.58 3.13
CA PHE A 219 5.17 -2.89 4.28
C PHE A 219 5.96 -3.16 5.57
N PRO A 220 6.08 -2.15 6.46
CA PRO A 220 6.79 -2.31 7.72
C PRO A 220 6.25 -3.49 8.54
N PHE A 221 7.13 -4.19 9.25
CA PHE A 221 6.90 -5.44 10.01
C PHE A 221 6.80 -6.72 9.19
N GLY A 222 6.32 -6.68 7.96
CA GLY A 222 6.27 -7.85 7.08
C GLY A 222 7.59 -8.14 6.39
N PHE A 223 8.33 -7.08 6.05
CA PHE A 223 9.53 -7.13 5.24
C PHE A 223 10.62 -6.17 5.74
N GLU A 224 11.88 -6.48 5.42
CA GLU A 224 12.97 -5.51 5.43
C GLU A 224 12.81 -4.48 4.30
N PRO A 225 13.37 -3.26 4.41
CA PRO A 225 13.45 -2.35 3.27
C PRO A 225 14.17 -2.98 2.08
N ILE A 226 13.75 -2.65 0.86
CA ILE A 226 14.55 -2.95 -0.33
C ILE A 226 15.58 -1.84 -0.53
N ASN A 227 16.85 -2.23 -0.72
CA ASN A 227 17.97 -1.31 -0.66
C ASN A 227 18.38 -0.88 -2.07
N PHE A 228 18.17 0.40 -2.41
CA PHE A 228 18.64 0.94 -3.68
C PHE A 228 20.05 1.52 -3.53
N PRO A 229 20.99 1.27 -4.47
CA PRO A 229 20.84 0.47 -5.69
C PRO A 229 21.08 -1.04 -5.50
N ASP A 230 21.67 -1.46 -4.38
CA ASP A 230 22.26 -2.79 -4.19
C ASP A 230 21.31 -3.95 -4.54
N ASP A 231 20.06 -3.88 -4.08
CA ASP A 231 19.04 -4.91 -4.30
C ASP A 231 18.38 -4.86 -5.70
N PHE A 232 18.71 -3.85 -6.50
CA PHE A 232 18.20 -3.64 -7.87
C PHE A 232 19.22 -4.10 -8.93
N ILE A 233 20.45 -4.42 -8.52
CA ILE A 233 21.50 -4.84 -9.44
C ILE A 233 21.29 -6.31 -9.81
N TYR A 234 21.36 -6.60 -11.12
CA TYR A 234 21.36 -7.95 -11.68
C TYR A 234 22.40 -8.07 -12.80
N GLU A 235 22.62 -9.27 -13.32
CA GLU A 235 23.71 -9.57 -14.27
C GLU A 235 23.74 -8.60 -15.48
N GLY A 236 22.59 -8.32 -16.08
CA GLY A 236 22.45 -7.41 -17.23
C GLY A 236 22.30 -5.92 -16.92
N ALA A 237 22.37 -5.49 -15.66
CA ALA A 237 22.22 -4.09 -15.29
C ALA A 237 23.57 -3.36 -15.35
N VAL A 238 23.90 -2.74 -16.50
CA VAL A 238 25.22 -2.15 -16.73
C VAL A 238 25.37 -0.82 -16.00
N LYS A 239 24.38 0.08 -16.13
CA LYS A 239 24.40 1.42 -15.52
C LYS A 239 24.14 1.38 -14.01
N LEU A 240 23.27 0.49 -13.54
CA LEU A 240 23.03 0.32 -12.09
C LEU A 240 24.27 -0.19 -11.33
N LYS A 241 25.15 -0.94 -12.00
CA LYS A 241 26.43 -1.42 -11.43
C LYS A 241 27.48 -0.32 -11.28
N ASP A 242 27.33 0.80 -11.96
CA ASP A 242 28.31 1.90 -11.92
C ASP A 242 27.89 2.95 -10.88
N PRO A 243 28.52 2.98 -9.69
CA PRO A 243 28.15 3.92 -8.63
C PRO A 243 28.52 5.37 -8.99
N SER A 244 29.33 5.60 -10.03
CA SER A 244 29.67 6.95 -10.48
C SER A 244 28.52 7.65 -11.19
N LEU A 245 27.55 6.89 -11.71
CA LEU A 245 26.36 7.42 -12.38
C LEU A 245 25.26 7.83 -11.39
N LEU A 246 25.34 7.36 -10.14
CA LEU A 246 24.39 7.71 -9.09
C LEU A 246 24.69 9.09 -8.48
N PRO A 247 23.66 9.87 -8.09
CA PRO A 247 23.87 11.16 -7.45
C PRO A 247 24.60 10.97 -6.11
N ARG A 248 25.71 11.68 -5.93
CA ARG A 248 26.49 11.61 -4.68
C ARG A 248 26.01 12.57 -3.60
N ASN A 249 25.37 13.66 -4.02
CA ASN A 249 24.82 14.69 -3.16
C ASN A 249 23.40 15.02 -3.63
N VAL A 250 22.54 15.40 -2.68
CA VAL A 250 21.25 16.01 -3.00
C VAL A 250 21.45 17.45 -3.49
N TYR A 251 20.40 18.08 -4.00
CA TYR A 251 20.48 19.44 -4.55
C TYR A 251 20.92 20.53 -3.55
N ASP A 252 20.73 20.31 -2.25
CA ASP A 252 21.14 21.24 -1.18
C ASP A 252 22.58 21.01 -0.67
N GLY A 253 23.28 20.02 -1.24
CA GLY A 253 24.68 19.72 -0.95
C GLY A 253 24.92 18.63 0.10
N GLU A 254 23.88 18.10 0.77
CA GLU A 254 24.03 16.95 1.67
C GLU A 254 24.46 15.69 0.88
N LYS A 255 25.39 14.92 1.44
CA LYS A 255 25.85 13.66 0.84
C LYS A 255 24.75 12.61 0.91
N ILE A 256 24.54 11.87 -0.16
CA ILE A 256 23.66 10.69 -0.18
C ILE A 256 24.49 9.49 0.28
N GLU A 257 24.05 8.86 1.36
CA GLU A 257 24.61 7.60 1.84
C GLU A 257 23.80 6.44 1.27
N TYR A 258 24.44 5.68 0.38
CA TYR A 258 23.89 4.44 -0.16
C TYR A 258 24.28 3.23 0.71
N PRO A 259 23.45 2.18 0.74
CA PRO A 259 22.14 2.12 0.08
C PRO A 259 21.08 2.96 0.78
N ILE A 260 20.08 3.42 0.01
CA ILE A 260 18.87 4.05 0.56
C ILE A 260 17.79 2.98 0.75
N GLY A 261 17.13 2.98 1.91
CA GLY A 261 16.06 2.05 2.19
C GLY A 261 14.73 2.53 1.59
N LEU A 262 14.14 1.72 0.71
CA LEU A 262 12.80 1.94 0.19
C LEU A 262 11.80 0.99 0.89
N MET A 263 10.65 1.54 1.23
CA MET A 263 9.53 0.83 1.86
C MET A 263 8.20 1.15 1.18
N ASP A 264 7.16 0.42 1.57
CA ASP A 264 5.82 0.55 1.01
C ASP A 264 5.33 2.01 0.91
N GLY A 265 4.78 2.38 -0.25
CA GLY A 265 4.27 3.72 -0.52
C GLY A 265 3.09 4.12 0.38
N GLY A 266 2.43 3.14 0.98
CA GLY A 266 1.36 3.30 1.95
C GLY A 266 1.78 3.83 3.32
N VAL A 267 3.08 3.88 3.61
CA VAL A 267 3.61 4.54 4.81
C VAL A 267 3.39 6.06 4.72
N ASP A 268 3.66 6.66 3.56
CA ASP A 268 3.48 8.09 3.31
C ASP A 268 2.09 8.41 2.74
N ASP A 269 1.74 7.87 1.56
CA ASP A 269 0.47 8.15 0.89
C ASP A 269 -0.13 6.89 0.24
N ASN A 270 -0.82 6.09 1.06
CA ASN A 270 -1.47 4.86 0.59
C ASN A 270 -2.50 5.09 -0.51
N GLN A 271 -3.03 6.31 -0.65
CA GLN A 271 -4.06 6.60 -1.64
C GLN A 271 -3.47 7.17 -2.94
N GLY A 272 -2.17 7.46 -2.97
CA GLY A 272 -1.46 7.99 -4.14
C GLY A 272 -2.02 9.32 -4.65
N VAL A 273 -2.62 10.12 -3.77
CA VAL A 273 -3.21 11.43 -4.05
C VAL A 273 -2.14 12.45 -4.45
N ASP A 274 -0.99 12.43 -3.79
CA ASP A 274 0.06 13.42 -4.00
C ASP A 274 0.64 13.35 -5.42
N SER A 275 0.85 12.14 -5.92
CA SER A 275 1.31 11.91 -7.29
C SER A 275 0.30 12.40 -8.32
N ILE A 276 -1.00 12.30 -8.04
CA ILE A 276 -2.07 12.81 -8.92
C ILE A 276 -2.06 14.34 -8.95
N ILE A 277 -1.89 14.99 -7.80
CA ILE A 277 -1.80 16.47 -7.74
C ILE A 277 -0.56 16.96 -8.48
N ASN A 278 0.59 16.32 -8.27
CA ASN A 278 1.84 16.67 -8.94
C ASN A 278 1.75 16.44 -10.46
N ALA A 279 1.11 15.34 -10.89
CA ALA A 279 0.85 15.07 -12.30
C ALA A 279 -0.09 16.10 -12.91
N GLU A 280 -1.17 16.48 -12.21
CA GLU A 280 -2.10 17.52 -12.67
C GLU A 280 -1.40 18.86 -12.90
N GLU A 281 -0.49 19.24 -11.99
CA GLU A 281 0.33 20.46 -12.13
C GLU A 281 1.22 20.38 -13.38
N ARG A 282 1.89 19.25 -13.63
CA ARG A 282 2.68 19.05 -14.86
C ARG A 282 1.81 19.09 -16.11
N MET A 283 0.71 18.36 -16.12
CA MET A 283 -0.27 18.33 -17.20
C MET A 283 -0.80 19.71 -17.53
N SER A 284 -0.95 20.60 -16.54
CA SER A 284 -1.39 21.99 -16.77
C SER A 284 -0.46 22.78 -17.70
N ASN A 285 0.79 22.31 -17.89
CA ASN A 285 1.79 22.89 -18.78
C ASN A 285 1.91 22.17 -20.14
N TYR A 286 1.08 21.16 -20.43
CA TYR A 286 1.06 20.47 -21.73
C TYR A 286 0.76 21.43 -22.89
N HIS A 287 1.59 21.38 -23.93
CA HIS A 287 1.54 22.18 -25.16
C HIS A 287 1.63 21.25 -26.37
N ASP A 288 1.50 21.82 -27.57
CA ASP A 288 1.52 21.10 -28.84
C ASP A 288 0.57 19.88 -28.83
N GLU A 289 1.03 18.72 -29.31
CA GLU A 289 0.23 17.49 -29.36
C GLU A 289 -0.22 17.02 -27.98
N LEU A 290 0.54 17.29 -26.92
CA LEU A 290 0.17 16.90 -25.56
C LEU A 290 -1.03 17.69 -25.02
N LYS A 291 -1.36 18.83 -25.63
CA LYS A 291 -2.46 19.69 -25.20
C LYS A 291 -3.82 18.97 -25.22
N GLU A 292 -3.99 17.97 -26.08
CA GLU A 292 -5.22 17.17 -26.18
C GLU A 292 -5.46 16.25 -24.98
N PHE A 293 -4.39 15.89 -24.26
CA PHE A 293 -4.43 15.00 -23.10
C PHE A 293 -4.63 15.73 -21.77
N ARG A 294 -5.06 16.99 -21.79
CA ARG A 294 -5.39 17.77 -20.60
C ARG A 294 -6.69 18.53 -20.75
N SER A 295 -7.34 18.79 -19.61
CA SER A 295 -8.49 19.69 -19.56
C SER A 295 -8.06 21.15 -19.71
N HIS A 296 -8.87 21.93 -20.42
CA HIS A 296 -8.73 23.39 -20.54
C HIS A 296 -9.57 24.13 -19.48
N ASP A 297 -9.49 23.65 -18.25
CA ASP A 297 -10.19 24.20 -17.09
C ASP A 297 -9.18 24.56 -15.99
N LYS A 298 -9.66 24.93 -14.80
CA LYS A 298 -8.84 25.23 -13.61
C LYS A 298 -7.96 24.07 -13.17
N LYS A 299 -8.34 22.84 -13.51
CA LYS A 299 -7.55 21.63 -13.30
C LYS A 299 -7.36 20.96 -14.65
N ALA A 300 -6.20 20.36 -14.88
CA ALA A 300 -5.89 19.60 -16.09
C ALA A 300 -6.58 18.22 -16.14
N VAL A 301 -7.21 17.81 -15.04
CA VAL A 301 -7.97 16.57 -14.89
C VAL A 301 -9.47 16.90 -14.79
N ASP A 302 -10.30 16.20 -15.56
CA ASP A 302 -11.76 16.37 -15.56
C ASP A 302 -12.46 15.49 -14.52
N LEU A 303 -11.87 14.34 -14.21
CA LEU A 303 -12.34 13.45 -13.14
C LEU A 303 -11.14 12.71 -12.53
N TYR A 304 -11.10 12.65 -11.20
CA TYR A 304 -10.18 11.85 -10.40
C TYR A 304 -10.97 10.77 -9.68
N ILE A 305 -10.63 9.51 -9.95
CA ILE A 305 -11.15 8.32 -9.28
C ILE A 305 -10.10 7.84 -8.28
N LEU A 306 -10.41 7.96 -6.99
CA LEU A 306 -9.61 7.43 -5.90
C LEU A 306 -10.17 6.05 -5.53
N SER A 307 -9.48 4.99 -5.93
CA SER A 307 -9.87 3.61 -5.65
C SER A 307 -9.19 3.11 -4.38
N ASP A 308 -9.97 2.72 -3.38
CA ASP A 308 -9.48 2.36 -2.05
C ASP A 308 -9.96 0.96 -1.60
N GLY A 309 -9.02 0.01 -1.53
CA GLY A 309 -9.25 -1.37 -1.09
C GLY A 309 -9.10 -1.58 0.41
N THR A 310 -8.87 -0.52 1.19
CA THR A 310 -8.60 -0.61 2.63
C THR A 310 -9.87 -0.57 3.48
N ASN A 311 -9.89 -1.38 4.55
CA ASN A 311 -10.91 -1.31 5.59
C ASN A 311 -10.55 -0.20 6.62
N PRO A 312 -11.38 0.84 6.80
CA PRO A 312 -11.10 1.95 7.71
C PRO A 312 -11.36 1.62 9.20
N SER A 313 -11.98 0.48 9.51
CA SER A 313 -12.40 0.15 10.87
C SER A 313 -11.21 -0.05 11.82
N MET A 314 -11.35 0.49 13.04
CA MET A 314 -10.42 0.29 14.14
C MET A 314 -11.16 -0.44 15.25
N GLN A 315 -10.70 -1.63 15.62
CA GLN A 315 -11.17 -2.28 16.85
C GLN A 315 -10.81 -1.42 18.06
N SER A 316 -11.74 -1.34 19.02
CA SER A 316 -11.54 -0.65 20.29
C SER A 316 -10.24 -1.10 20.96
N TYR A 317 -9.53 -0.17 21.63
CA TYR A 317 -8.32 -0.55 22.36
C TYR A 317 -8.71 -1.43 23.54
N THR A 318 -8.31 -2.69 23.47
CA THR A 318 -8.41 -3.62 24.60
C THR A 318 -7.05 -3.71 25.28
N ARG A 319 -7.00 -3.31 26.55
CA ARG A 319 -5.83 -3.54 27.39
C ARG A 319 -5.69 -5.04 27.62
N SER A 320 -4.53 -5.63 27.30
CA SER A 320 -4.29 -7.02 27.70
C SER A 320 -4.19 -7.06 29.23
N SER A 321 -5.21 -7.62 29.87
CA SER A 321 -5.38 -7.53 31.32
C SER A 321 -4.92 -8.76 32.10
N LYS A 322 -4.43 -9.81 31.43
CA LYS A 322 -3.69 -10.96 32.01
C LYS A 322 -3.34 -11.97 30.89
N ASP A 323 -2.19 -11.82 30.25
CA ASP A 323 -1.65 -12.96 29.51
C ASP A 323 -1.14 -13.97 30.55
N LYS A 324 -1.78 -15.15 30.62
CA LYS A 324 -1.34 -16.23 31.49
C LYS A 324 -0.06 -16.81 30.90
N VAL A 325 1.09 -16.28 31.30
CA VAL A 325 2.38 -16.95 31.06
C VAL A 325 2.38 -18.24 31.88
N PRO A 326 2.33 -19.44 31.26
CA PRO A 326 2.22 -20.69 32.00
C PRO A 326 3.49 -20.95 32.80
N TYR A 327 3.36 -21.41 34.05
CA TYR A 327 4.39 -21.90 35.00
C TYR A 327 5.58 -20.96 35.33
N ILE A 328 6.29 -20.46 34.31
CA ILE A 328 7.46 -19.58 34.38
C ILE A 328 7.06 -18.13 34.73
N GLY A 329 5.80 -17.74 34.53
CA GLY A 329 5.32 -16.37 34.79
C GLY A 329 5.49 -15.91 36.25
N LYS A 330 5.55 -16.83 37.22
CA LYS A 330 5.79 -16.52 38.64
C LYS A 330 7.28 -16.31 38.97
N TRP A 331 8.19 -16.70 38.08
CA TRP A 331 9.63 -16.61 38.29
C TRP A 331 10.12 -15.17 38.14
N SER A 332 11.32 -14.90 38.63
CA SER A 332 12.04 -13.64 38.47
C SER A 332 13.52 -13.92 38.23
N PHE A 333 14.29 -12.93 37.78
CA PHE A 333 15.73 -13.08 37.64
C PHE A 333 16.42 -13.43 38.96
N LYS A 334 15.86 -12.99 40.09
CA LYS A 334 16.33 -13.39 41.43
C LYS A 334 16.12 -14.89 41.69
N LEU A 335 14.97 -15.44 41.30
CA LEU A 335 14.69 -16.87 41.45
C LEU A 335 15.62 -17.72 40.57
N LEU A 336 15.88 -17.28 39.33
CA LEU A 336 16.85 -17.92 38.45
C LEU A 336 18.26 -17.93 39.05
N ARG A 337 18.67 -16.83 39.70
CA ARG A 337 19.96 -16.78 40.40
C ARG A 337 20.05 -17.82 41.51
N TYR A 338 18.99 -18.02 42.28
CA TYR A 338 18.95 -19.06 43.31
C TYR A 338 19.02 -20.46 42.72
N PHE A 339 18.26 -20.75 41.66
CA PHE A 339 18.36 -22.04 40.96
C PHE A 339 19.78 -22.28 40.42
N GLY A 340 20.41 -21.27 39.83
CA GLY A 340 21.80 -21.39 39.35
C GLY A 340 22.80 -21.71 40.46
N ILE A 341 22.69 -21.05 41.62
CA ILE A 341 23.55 -21.34 42.78
C ILE A 341 23.29 -22.75 43.32
N MET A 342 22.03 -23.15 43.47
CA MET A 342 21.68 -24.49 43.96
C MET A 342 22.14 -25.59 43.01
N SER A 343 21.96 -25.43 41.69
CA SER A 343 22.47 -26.36 40.68
C SER A 343 23.99 -26.43 40.69
N SER A 344 24.70 -25.33 40.95
CA SER A 344 26.15 -25.33 41.08
C SER A 344 26.62 -26.10 42.30
N ILE A 345 25.95 -25.92 43.45
CA ILE A 345 26.28 -26.63 44.69
C ILE A 345 26.03 -28.13 44.50
N LEU A 346 24.84 -28.51 44.01
CA LEU A 346 24.48 -29.91 43.77
C LEU A 346 25.43 -30.57 42.76
N GLY A 347 25.76 -29.86 41.67
CA GLY A 347 26.67 -30.35 40.64
C GLY A 347 28.08 -30.60 41.18
N LEU A 348 28.62 -29.65 41.95
CA LEU A 348 29.93 -29.80 42.60
C LEU A 348 29.92 -30.92 43.64
N THR A 349 28.88 -31.03 44.47
CA THR A 349 28.76 -32.10 45.46
C THR A 349 28.65 -33.48 44.81
N ALA A 350 27.96 -33.61 43.67
CA ALA A 350 27.86 -34.88 42.95
C ALA A 350 29.21 -35.32 42.37
N ILE A 351 29.99 -34.39 41.82
CA ILE A 351 31.35 -34.66 41.30
C ILE A 351 32.28 -35.03 42.45
N VAL A 352 32.25 -34.30 43.56
CA VAL A 352 33.09 -34.58 44.73
C VAL A 352 32.72 -35.93 45.35
N TYR A 353 31.43 -36.24 45.47
CA TYR A 353 30.96 -37.51 46.02
C TYR A 353 31.31 -38.70 45.11
N ALA A 354 31.33 -38.50 43.78
CA ALA A 354 31.80 -39.51 42.82
C ALA A 354 33.25 -39.95 43.08
N CYS A 355 34.10 -39.10 43.66
CA CYS A 355 35.48 -39.45 44.01
C CYS A 355 35.62 -40.42 45.20
N TYR A 356 34.57 -40.60 46.01
CA TYR A 356 34.59 -41.45 47.21
C TYR A 356 33.89 -42.80 47.03
N LEU A 357 33.46 -43.13 45.81
CA LEU A 357 32.68 -44.34 45.51
C LEU A 357 33.51 -45.38 44.78
N GLU A 358 33.28 -46.66 45.10
CA GLU A 358 34.00 -47.79 44.47
C GLU A 358 33.26 -48.35 43.24
N SER A 359 31.96 -48.07 43.11
CA SER A 359 31.12 -48.57 42.01
C SER A 359 31.27 -47.72 40.74
N ARG A 360 31.86 -48.30 39.68
CA ARG A 360 32.07 -47.64 38.37
C ARG A 360 30.79 -47.04 37.77
N THR A 361 29.67 -47.74 37.87
CA THR A 361 28.38 -47.27 37.32
C THR A 361 27.89 -46.01 38.04
N LEU A 362 28.05 -45.95 39.36
CA LEU A 362 27.60 -44.83 40.18
C LEU A 362 28.50 -43.60 39.97
N ILE A 363 29.80 -43.80 39.77
CA ILE A 363 30.75 -42.74 39.42
C ILE A 363 30.35 -42.08 38.09
N ILE A 364 30.06 -42.86 37.06
CA ILE A 364 29.67 -42.34 35.73
C ILE A 364 28.37 -41.54 35.84
N LEU A 365 27.35 -42.08 36.52
CA LEU A 365 26.05 -41.42 36.68
C LEU A 365 26.17 -40.11 37.45
N LEU A 366 26.95 -40.08 38.54
CA LEU A 366 27.17 -38.87 39.33
C LEU A 366 27.99 -37.83 38.57
N THR A 367 28.99 -38.23 37.80
CA THR A 367 29.81 -37.32 36.99
C THR A 367 28.98 -36.67 35.87
N ILE A 368 28.12 -37.43 35.18
CA ILE A 368 27.20 -36.91 34.17
C ILE A 368 26.19 -35.95 34.82
N SER A 369 25.58 -36.36 35.93
CA SER A 369 24.61 -35.52 36.65
C SER A 369 25.24 -34.23 37.19
N GLY A 370 26.49 -34.31 37.67
CA GLY A 370 27.26 -33.18 38.16
C GLY A 370 27.63 -32.19 37.07
N THR A 371 28.10 -32.70 35.92
CA THR A 371 28.40 -31.88 34.73
C THR A 371 27.15 -31.18 34.22
N LEU A 372 26.02 -31.89 34.13
CA LEU A 372 24.74 -31.31 33.74
C LEU A 372 24.27 -30.24 34.74
N GLY A 373 24.47 -30.47 36.05
CA GLY A 373 24.19 -29.48 37.09
C GLY A 373 24.99 -28.19 36.94
N ILE A 374 26.27 -28.29 36.59
CA ILE A 374 27.14 -27.12 36.32
C ILE A 374 26.70 -26.39 35.04
N LEU A 375 26.35 -27.11 33.96
CA LEU A 375 25.84 -26.49 32.73
C LEU A 375 24.52 -25.75 32.98
N LEU A 376 23.60 -26.34 33.74
CA LEU A 376 22.36 -25.69 34.17
C LEU A 376 22.63 -24.47 35.06
N ALA A 377 23.63 -24.56 35.96
CA ALA A 377 24.05 -23.43 36.78
C ALA A 377 24.55 -22.26 35.92
N LEU A 378 25.41 -22.54 34.94
CA LEU A 378 25.92 -21.53 34.00
C LEU A 378 24.78 -20.88 33.22
N PHE A 379 23.86 -21.68 32.67
CA PHE A 379 22.69 -21.20 31.95
C PHE A 379 21.85 -20.25 32.81
N PHE A 380 21.46 -20.66 34.02
CA PHE A 380 20.64 -19.84 34.91
C PHE A 380 21.37 -18.60 35.41
N LEU A 381 22.67 -18.68 35.71
CA LEU A 381 23.45 -17.52 36.16
C LEU A 381 23.63 -16.48 35.06
N ILE A 382 23.85 -16.90 33.80
CA ILE A 382 23.94 -16.01 32.65
C ILE A 382 22.61 -15.25 32.45
N ILE A 383 21.49 -15.98 32.44
CA ILE A 383 20.16 -15.38 32.26
C ILE A 383 19.76 -14.53 33.47
N SER A 384 20.16 -14.89 34.68
CA SER A 384 19.85 -14.15 35.91
C SER A 384 20.45 -12.74 35.96
N ARG A 385 21.40 -12.42 35.07
CA ARG A 385 21.93 -11.05 34.92
C ARG A 385 20.85 -10.07 34.43
N GLY A 386 19.74 -10.57 33.89
CA GLY A 386 18.53 -9.80 33.62
C GLY A 386 18.74 -8.64 32.64
N ILE A 387 17.84 -7.65 32.74
CA ILE A 387 17.85 -6.47 31.88
C ILE A 387 19.05 -5.58 32.22
N VAL A 388 19.47 -5.52 33.50
CA VAL A 388 20.65 -4.74 33.91
C VAL A 388 21.92 -5.27 33.25
N GLY A 389 22.12 -6.59 33.22
CA GLY A 389 23.26 -7.23 32.59
C GLY A 389 23.32 -7.00 31.08
N LEU A 390 22.17 -7.07 30.41
CA LEU A 390 22.05 -6.76 28.98
C LEU A 390 22.34 -5.26 28.72
N SER A 391 21.75 -4.37 29.50
CA SER A 391 21.91 -2.92 29.36
C SER A 391 23.35 -2.48 29.59
N LYS A 392 24.08 -3.13 30.52
CA LYS A 392 25.51 -2.88 30.74
C LYS A 392 26.35 -3.26 29.52
N ARG A 393 26.00 -4.33 28.80
CA ARG A 393 26.68 -4.71 27.55
C ARG A 393 26.41 -3.73 26.41
N MET A 394 25.23 -3.09 26.42
CA MET A 394 24.85 -2.06 25.45
C MET A 394 25.41 -0.66 25.77
N GLY A 395 26.30 -0.53 26.76
CA GLY A 395 26.93 0.76 27.08
C GLY A 395 26.06 1.76 27.85
N VAL A 396 24.97 1.31 28.48
CA VAL A 396 24.07 2.20 29.25
C VAL A 396 24.79 2.77 30.50
N PRO A 397 24.76 4.10 30.74
CA PRO A 397 25.40 4.71 31.89
C PRO A 397 24.95 4.15 33.25
N SER A 398 25.87 4.11 34.22
CA SER A 398 25.65 3.55 35.56
C SER A 398 24.49 4.20 36.34
N PHE A 399 24.18 5.47 36.05
CA PHE A 399 23.04 6.19 36.59
C PHE A 399 21.69 5.50 36.28
N PHE A 400 21.51 5.01 35.05
CA PHE A 400 20.28 4.33 34.63
C PHE A 400 20.27 2.86 35.08
N LEU A 401 21.44 2.20 35.09
CA LEU A 401 21.58 0.81 35.55
C LEU A 401 21.08 0.62 36.98
N LYS A 402 21.37 1.58 37.89
CA LYS A 402 20.89 1.52 39.29
C LYS A 402 19.36 1.51 39.41
N ARG A 403 18.65 2.15 38.48
CA ARG A 403 17.18 2.23 38.49
C ARG A 403 16.55 0.98 37.86
N LEU A 404 17.23 0.35 36.91
CA LEU A 404 16.78 -0.89 36.25
C LEU A 404 16.77 -2.11 37.19
N PHE A 405 17.50 -2.08 38.31
CA PHE A 405 17.43 -3.15 39.32
C PHE A 405 16.02 -3.37 39.89
N HIS A 406 15.16 -2.34 39.90
CA HIS A 406 13.77 -2.50 40.33
C HIS A 406 12.94 -3.30 39.31
N VAL A 407 13.31 -3.23 38.03
CA VAL A 407 12.66 -3.98 36.95
C VAL A 407 13.04 -5.46 37.03
N ASP A 408 14.30 -5.78 37.33
CA ASP A 408 14.76 -7.17 37.46
C ASP A 408 14.14 -7.93 38.66
N LYS A 409 13.54 -7.20 39.61
CA LYS A 409 12.77 -7.78 40.74
C LYS A 409 11.35 -8.19 40.35
N LEU A 410 10.85 -7.72 39.21
CA LEU A 410 9.49 -8.03 38.76
C LEU A 410 9.38 -9.52 38.37
N LYS A 411 8.17 -10.05 38.50
CA LYS A 411 7.85 -11.39 38.00
C LYS A 411 7.83 -11.36 36.47
N PHE A 412 8.21 -12.45 35.83
CA PHE A 412 8.20 -12.55 34.37
C PHE A 412 6.81 -12.32 33.78
N ALA A 413 5.72 -12.70 34.47
CA ALA A 413 4.37 -12.34 34.03
C ALA A 413 4.13 -10.82 34.00
N THR A 414 4.62 -10.08 35.01
CA THR A 414 4.51 -8.62 35.04
C THR A 414 5.36 -7.98 33.95
N LEU A 415 6.60 -8.46 33.76
CA LEU A 415 7.49 -7.98 32.71
C LEU A 415 6.91 -8.25 31.31
N ASN A 416 6.40 -9.45 31.08
CA ASN A 416 5.71 -9.82 29.83
C ASN A 416 4.52 -8.91 29.58
N ASN A 417 3.66 -8.67 30.57
CA ASN A 417 2.52 -7.77 30.42
C ASN A 417 2.94 -6.34 30.07
N LEU A 418 4.04 -5.83 30.64
CA LEU A 418 4.57 -4.50 30.31
C LEU A 418 5.11 -4.47 28.86
N LEU A 419 5.84 -5.51 28.45
CA LEU A 419 6.40 -5.61 27.10
C LEU A 419 5.29 -5.80 26.04
N VAL A 420 4.32 -6.69 26.28
CA VAL A 420 3.18 -6.93 25.39
C VAL A 420 2.33 -5.68 25.26
N ASN A 421 1.98 -5.01 26.37
CA ASN A 421 1.21 -3.76 26.28
C ASN A 421 1.97 -2.66 25.54
N ARG A 422 3.29 -2.54 25.74
CA ARG A 422 4.13 -1.59 24.99
C ARG A 422 4.21 -1.95 23.51
N ARG A 423 4.45 -3.23 23.18
CA ARG A 423 4.44 -3.75 21.81
C ARG A 423 3.10 -3.46 21.14
N ASN A 424 1.99 -3.79 21.79
CA ASN A 424 0.64 -3.58 21.26
C ASN A 424 0.32 -2.09 21.09
N SER A 425 0.76 -1.24 22.03
CA SER A 425 0.59 0.22 21.94
C SER A 425 1.39 0.81 20.77
N VAL A 426 2.67 0.46 20.63
CA VAL A 426 3.52 0.90 19.50
C VAL A 426 2.94 0.38 18.18
N MET A 427 2.54 -0.89 18.14
CA MET A 427 1.94 -1.50 16.96
C MET A 427 0.64 -0.79 16.57
N LYS A 428 -0.25 -0.50 17.52
CA LYS A 428 -1.50 0.22 17.25
C LYS A 428 -1.26 1.67 16.81
N MET A 429 -0.27 2.34 17.40
CA MET A 429 0.10 3.70 17.00
C MET A 429 0.58 3.73 15.55
N ILE A 430 1.51 2.85 15.17
CA ILE A 430 2.08 2.80 13.83
C ILE A 430 1.04 2.32 12.80
N THR A 431 0.48 1.12 12.99
CA THR A 431 -0.36 0.46 11.97
C THR A 431 -1.79 1.00 11.86
N LYS A 432 -2.26 1.79 12.84
CA LYS A 432 -3.64 2.30 12.84
C LYS A 432 -3.71 3.81 12.98
N VAL A 433 -3.07 4.39 14.00
CA VAL A 433 -3.21 5.83 14.27
C VAL A 433 -2.51 6.65 13.20
N PHE A 434 -1.22 6.42 12.96
CA PHE A 434 -0.46 7.18 11.96
C PHE A 434 -0.99 6.96 10.54
N ILE A 435 -1.23 5.72 10.12
CA ILE A 435 -1.79 5.43 8.79
C ILE A 435 -3.16 6.11 8.58
N LYS A 436 -4.03 6.11 9.59
CA LYS A 436 -5.33 6.79 9.50
C LYS A 436 -5.18 8.32 9.41
N GLN A 437 -4.22 8.88 10.12
CA GLN A 437 -3.93 10.32 10.07
C GLN A 437 -3.34 10.72 8.72
N MET A 438 -2.41 9.95 8.17
CA MET A 438 -1.87 10.17 6.82
C MET A 438 -2.98 10.13 5.78
N ARG A 439 -3.86 9.12 5.84
CA ARG A 439 -5.04 9.03 4.97
C ARG A 439 -5.94 10.26 5.08
N TRP A 440 -6.13 10.79 6.29
CA TRP A 440 -6.91 12.03 6.49
C TRP A 440 -6.25 13.23 5.81
N PHE A 441 -4.93 13.40 5.95
CA PHE A 441 -4.20 14.49 5.29
C PHE A 441 -4.27 14.38 3.75
N SER A 442 -4.09 13.18 3.18
CA SER A 442 -4.27 12.96 1.74
C SER A 442 -5.67 13.38 1.28
N PHE A 443 -6.72 13.00 2.04
CA PHE A 443 -8.09 13.40 1.72
C PHE A 443 -8.35 14.90 1.87
N GLU A 444 -7.79 15.54 2.88
CA GLU A 444 -7.93 16.99 3.09
C GLU A 444 -7.41 17.79 1.88
N ARG A 445 -6.31 17.34 1.27
CA ARG A 445 -5.73 18.00 0.07
C ARG A 445 -6.70 18.06 -1.11
N VAL A 446 -7.54 17.05 -1.31
CA VAL A 446 -8.49 16.99 -2.45
C VAL A 446 -9.90 17.42 -2.07
N TYR A 447 -10.39 17.06 -0.88
CA TYR A 447 -11.73 17.46 -0.42
C TYR A 447 -11.77 18.91 0.08
N GLY A 448 -10.63 19.45 0.54
CA GLY A 448 -10.48 20.85 0.95
C GLY A 448 -10.43 21.84 -0.22
N ASP A 449 -10.06 21.39 -1.43
CA ASP A 449 -10.09 22.19 -2.65
C ASP A 449 -11.49 22.10 -3.31
N ASP A 450 -12.20 23.23 -3.31
CA ASP A 450 -13.55 23.34 -3.88
C ASP A 450 -13.62 22.94 -5.37
N VAL A 451 -12.52 23.04 -6.13
CA VAL A 451 -12.43 22.67 -7.55
C VAL A 451 -12.24 21.15 -7.71
N TRP A 452 -11.35 20.54 -6.90
CA TRP A 452 -11.16 19.09 -6.87
C TRP A 452 -12.40 18.36 -6.40
N ARG A 453 -13.12 18.89 -5.41
CA ARG A 453 -14.36 18.28 -4.90
C ARG A 453 -15.41 18.00 -5.98
N LEU A 454 -15.46 18.82 -7.04
CA LEU A 454 -16.38 18.63 -8.18
C LEU A 454 -15.85 17.69 -9.26
N ARG A 455 -14.65 17.14 -9.07
CA ARG A 455 -13.94 16.24 -9.99
C ARG A 455 -13.50 14.98 -9.28
N LEU A 456 -14.03 14.66 -8.09
CA LEU A 456 -13.54 13.57 -7.27
C LEU A 456 -14.64 12.51 -7.07
N ILE A 457 -14.28 11.27 -7.37
CA ILE A 457 -15.00 10.07 -6.97
C ILE A 457 -14.09 9.29 -6.01
N MET A 458 -14.59 9.06 -4.79
CA MET A 458 -14.04 8.03 -3.91
C MET A 458 -14.75 6.73 -4.24
N ASN A 459 -13.99 5.66 -4.40
CA ASN A 459 -14.49 4.32 -4.60
C ASN A 459 -13.87 3.38 -3.57
N ALA A 460 -14.58 3.18 -2.47
CA ALA A 460 -14.08 2.41 -1.33
C ALA A 460 -14.79 1.06 -1.19
N VAL A 461 -14.05 -0.01 -0.88
CA VAL A 461 -14.59 -1.38 -0.76
C VAL A 461 -15.75 -1.52 0.24
N PHE A 462 -15.88 -0.59 1.19
CA PHE A 462 -16.90 -0.64 2.24
C PHE A 462 -18.17 0.19 1.93
N GLU A 463 -18.21 0.98 0.84
CA GLU A 463 -19.29 1.97 0.59
C GLU A 463 -20.70 1.38 0.45
N LEU A 464 -20.80 0.09 0.11
CA LEU A 464 -22.06 -0.61 -0.09
C LEU A 464 -22.31 -1.70 0.96
N THR A 465 -21.61 -1.65 2.10
CA THR A 465 -21.95 -2.44 3.28
C THR A 465 -23.24 -1.95 3.94
N GLU A 466 -23.91 -2.80 4.71
CA GLU A 466 -25.18 -2.45 5.37
C GLU A 466 -25.06 -1.19 6.25
N GLU A 467 -23.98 -1.08 7.03
CA GLU A 467 -23.71 0.08 7.88
C GLU A 467 -23.62 1.40 7.08
N GLU A 468 -22.85 1.42 6.00
CA GLU A 468 -22.68 2.62 5.17
C GLU A 468 -23.94 2.98 4.38
N VAL A 469 -24.70 1.97 3.93
CA VAL A 469 -25.98 2.18 3.24
C VAL A 469 -26.98 2.86 4.18
N GLU A 470 -27.07 2.43 5.43
CA GLU A 470 -27.96 3.04 6.41
C GLU A 470 -27.53 4.47 6.76
N GLN A 471 -26.23 4.70 6.98
CA GLN A 471 -25.71 6.05 7.19
C GLN A 471 -25.95 6.97 5.98
N ARG A 472 -25.88 6.43 4.75
CA ARG A 472 -26.07 7.21 3.52
C ARG A 472 -27.51 7.70 3.35
N ARG A 473 -28.51 6.94 3.78
CA ARG A 473 -29.92 7.37 3.76
C ARG A 473 -30.15 8.68 4.51
N THR A 474 -29.40 8.91 5.59
CA THR A 474 -29.48 10.16 6.34
C THR A 474 -28.58 11.26 5.77
N LYS A 475 -27.36 10.92 5.33
CA LYS A 475 -26.34 11.90 4.87
C LYS A 475 -26.57 12.43 3.44
N HIS A 476 -27.23 11.66 2.58
CA HIS A 476 -27.33 11.94 1.15
C HIS A 476 -28.79 11.84 0.64
N PRO A 477 -29.72 12.65 1.15
CA PRO A 477 -31.15 12.57 0.80
C PRO A 477 -31.45 12.99 -0.65
N TYR A 478 -30.47 13.56 -1.36
CA TYR A 478 -30.59 13.95 -2.76
C TYR A 478 -30.43 12.77 -3.74
N LEU A 479 -30.05 11.60 -3.24
CA LEU A 479 -29.92 10.42 -4.09
C LEU A 479 -31.29 9.82 -4.43
N ASN A 480 -31.44 9.27 -5.62
CA ASN A 480 -32.66 8.57 -5.99
C ASN A 480 -32.89 7.31 -5.14
N GLU A 481 -34.14 6.85 -5.06
CA GLU A 481 -34.50 5.66 -4.27
C GLU A 481 -33.80 4.39 -4.75
N GLU A 482 -33.51 4.27 -6.05
CA GLU A 482 -32.83 3.12 -6.66
C GLU A 482 -31.38 2.96 -6.18
N LEU A 483 -30.70 4.08 -5.92
CA LEU A 483 -29.33 4.13 -5.40
C LEU A 483 -29.32 4.03 -3.88
N LEU A 484 -30.28 4.65 -3.18
CA LEU A 484 -30.43 4.51 -1.73
C LEU A 484 -30.68 3.06 -1.30
N ASN A 485 -31.24 2.24 -2.20
CA ASN A 485 -31.56 0.84 -1.94
C ASN A 485 -30.83 -0.10 -2.93
N PRO A 486 -29.54 -0.42 -2.67
CA PRO A 486 -28.76 -1.34 -3.51
C PRO A 486 -29.26 -2.79 -3.42
N GLY A 487 -30.01 -3.16 -2.38
CA GLY A 487 -30.53 -4.51 -2.18
C GLY A 487 -29.57 -5.44 -1.43
N SER A 488 -30.12 -6.49 -0.83
CA SER A 488 -29.40 -7.38 0.09
C SER A 488 -28.28 -8.19 -0.56
N ARG A 489 -28.38 -8.50 -1.85
CA ARG A 489 -27.35 -9.25 -2.59
C ARG A 489 -26.05 -8.46 -2.69
N ILE A 490 -26.13 -7.18 -3.10
CA ILE A 490 -24.97 -6.28 -3.18
C ILE A 490 -24.34 -6.08 -1.80
N MET A 491 -25.15 -5.83 -0.77
CA MET A 491 -24.64 -5.61 0.60
C MET A 491 -23.91 -6.84 1.12
N ARG A 492 -24.45 -8.05 0.90
CA ARG A 492 -23.81 -9.31 1.30
C ARG A 492 -22.46 -9.54 0.61
N VAL A 493 -22.35 -9.25 -0.69
CA VAL A 493 -21.08 -9.39 -1.42
C VAL A 493 -20.07 -8.34 -0.95
N SER A 494 -20.52 -7.11 -0.66
CA SER A 494 -19.67 -6.05 -0.11
C SER A 494 -19.11 -6.43 1.26
N GLU A 495 -19.94 -6.97 2.16
CA GLU A 495 -19.51 -7.44 3.48
C GLU A 495 -18.55 -8.63 3.40
N LYS A 496 -18.83 -9.59 2.51
CA LYS A 496 -17.94 -10.72 2.25
C LYS A 496 -16.56 -10.22 1.80
N SER A 497 -16.54 -9.26 0.88
CA SER A 497 -15.31 -8.67 0.35
C SER A 497 -14.53 -7.90 1.43
N LEU A 498 -15.24 -7.21 2.33
CA LEU A 498 -14.63 -6.46 3.42
C LEU A 498 -13.95 -7.37 4.46
N LYS A 499 -14.42 -8.61 4.64
CA LYS A 499 -13.84 -9.60 5.56
C LYS A 499 -12.46 -10.11 5.15
N MET A 500 -12.13 -10.08 3.86
CA MET A 500 -10.82 -10.50 3.36
C MET A 500 -9.69 -9.70 4.02
N GLY A 501 -8.64 -10.37 4.47
CA GLY A 501 -7.46 -9.73 5.06
C GLY A 501 -6.67 -8.87 4.05
N THR A 502 -5.70 -8.11 4.54
CA THR A 502 -4.71 -7.43 3.68
C THR A 502 -3.51 -8.33 3.40
N THR A 503 -3.75 -9.58 3.02
CA THR A 503 -2.71 -10.58 2.71
C THR A 503 -2.32 -10.54 1.24
N LEU A 504 -1.18 -11.15 0.90
CA LEU A 504 -0.70 -11.35 -0.48
C LEU A 504 -0.92 -12.81 -0.95
N TRP A 505 -1.96 -13.44 -0.42
CA TRP A 505 -2.38 -14.80 -0.75
C TRP A 505 -3.86 -14.97 -0.39
N PHE A 506 -4.50 -15.95 -1.02
CA PHE A 506 -5.80 -16.48 -0.61
C PHE A 506 -5.60 -17.83 0.06
N THR A 507 -6.39 -18.14 1.09
CA THR A 507 -6.43 -19.50 1.63
C THR A 507 -7.18 -20.42 0.67
N PRO A 508 -6.98 -21.76 0.74
CA PRO A 508 -7.78 -22.70 -0.03
C PRO A 508 -9.28 -22.53 0.20
N GLU A 509 -9.70 -22.28 1.45
CA GLU A 509 -11.10 -22.00 1.81
C GLU A 509 -11.62 -20.72 1.13
N GLU A 510 -10.81 -19.66 1.02
CA GLU A 510 -11.20 -18.42 0.36
C GLU A 510 -11.36 -18.61 -1.16
N LEU A 511 -10.48 -19.41 -1.78
CA LEU A 511 -10.58 -19.76 -3.20
C LEU A 511 -11.83 -20.60 -3.48
N GLU A 512 -12.07 -21.66 -2.70
CA GLU A 512 -13.26 -22.51 -2.79
C GLU A 512 -14.55 -21.70 -2.60
N ASN A 513 -14.54 -20.74 -1.68
CA ASN A 513 -15.66 -19.83 -1.46
C ASN A 513 -15.76 -18.71 -2.49
N ASN A 514 -15.01 -18.72 -3.59
CA ASN A 514 -15.08 -17.72 -4.64
C ASN A 514 -14.80 -16.28 -4.15
N MET A 515 -13.85 -16.13 -3.20
CA MET A 515 -13.48 -14.83 -2.63
C MET A 515 -12.91 -13.84 -3.66
N PRO A 516 -12.00 -14.22 -4.58
CA PRO A 516 -11.45 -13.28 -5.56
C PRO A 516 -12.55 -12.62 -6.42
N ASN A 517 -13.47 -13.43 -6.95
CA ASN A 517 -14.57 -12.91 -7.77
C ASN A 517 -15.56 -12.07 -6.97
N ALA A 518 -15.78 -12.37 -5.68
CA ALA A 518 -16.61 -11.54 -4.81
C ALA A 518 -16.03 -10.13 -4.66
N ILE A 519 -14.71 -10.03 -4.47
CA ILE A 519 -14.01 -8.76 -4.32
C ILE A 519 -13.95 -7.98 -5.64
N ILE A 520 -13.72 -8.67 -6.77
CA ILE A 520 -13.76 -8.05 -8.11
C ILE A 520 -15.16 -7.52 -8.42
N ALA A 521 -16.20 -8.33 -8.18
CA ALA A 521 -17.59 -7.90 -8.31
C ALA A 521 -17.87 -6.67 -7.43
N CYS A 522 -17.36 -6.66 -6.19
CA CYS A 522 -17.45 -5.51 -5.30
C CYS A 522 -16.83 -4.25 -5.90
N GLY A 523 -15.65 -4.35 -6.51
CA GLY A 523 -15.05 -3.24 -7.26
C GLY A 523 -15.96 -2.74 -8.39
N GLN A 524 -16.51 -3.66 -9.20
CA GLN A 524 -17.35 -3.35 -10.37
C GLN A 524 -18.65 -2.61 -10.01
N PHE A 525 -19.47 -3.17 -9.11
CA PHE A 525 -20.74 -2.55 -8.78
C PHE A 525 -20.56 -1.27 -7.94
N THR A 526 -19.47 -1.16 -7.18
CA THR A 526 -19.20 0.04 -6.36
C THR A 526 -18.82 1.21 -7.26
N ILE A 527 -18.00 1.01 -8.30
CA ILE A 527 -17.67 2.12 -9.22
C ILE A 527 -18.88 2.50 -10.08
N CYS A 528 -19.71 1.53 -10.50
CA CYS A 528 -20.99 1.80 -11.15
C CYS A 528 -21.87 2.72 -10.30
N PHE A 529 -22.07 2.34 -9.03
CA PHE A 529 -22.79 3.13 -8.05
C PHE A 529 -22.20 4.53 -7.87
N ASN A 530 -20.87 4.65 -7.77
CA ASN A 530 -20.22 5.93 -7.51
C ASN A 530 -20.24 6.89 -8.71
N LEU A 531 -20.21 6.35 -9.93
CA LEU A 531 -20.44 7.15 -11.14
C LEU A 531 -21.88 7.69 -11.13
N LEU A 532 -22.89 6.87 -10.85
CA LEU A 532 -24.28 7.33 -10.71
C LEU A 532 -24.44 8.37 -9.59
N LYS A 533 -23.84 8.14 -8.43
CA LYS A 533 -23.78 9.08 -7.31
C LYS A 533 -23.14 10.41 -7.71
N TYR A 534 -22.10 10.40 -8.56
CA TYR A 534 -21.47 11.62 -9.08
C TYR A 534 -22.45 12.43 -9.96
N TYR A 535 -23.23 11.76 -10.81
CA TYR A 535 -24.29 12.42 -11.59
C TYR A 535 -25.28 13.13 -10.67
N GLU A 536 -25.84 12.45 -9.69
CA GLU A 536 -26.87 13.03 -8.81
C GLU A 536 -26.33 14.09 -7.86
N LYS A 537 -25.10 13.91 -7.39
CA LYS A 537 -24.44 14.87 -6.49
C LYS A 537 -24.03 16.15 -7.21
N PHE A 538 -23.67 16.07 -8.49
CA PHE A 538 -23.08 17.19 -9.21
C PHE A 538 -23.77 17.52 -10.54
N LEU A 539 -23.80 16.61 -11.51
CA LEU A 539 -24.27 16.92 -12.87
C LEU A 539 -25.77 17.26 -12.91
N TYR A 540 -26.62 16.49 -12.23
CA TYR A 540 -28.07 16.69 -12.17
C TYR A 540 -28.53 17.47 -10.95
N HIS A 541 -27.61 17.77 -10.03
CA HIS A 541 -27.96 18.50 -8.82
C HIS A 541 -28.42 19.94 -9.16
N PRO A 542 -29.58 20.42 -8.64
CA PRO A 542 -30.16 21.73 -9.01
C PRO A 542 -29.19 22.90 -8.87
N LYS A 543 -28.32 22.83 -7.86
CA LYS A 543 -27.20 23.77 -7.66
C LYS A 543 -26.46 24.02 -8.99
N TYR A 544 -25.99 22.99 -9.69
CA TYR A 544 -25.10 23.10 -10.87
C TYR A 544 -25.82 23.08 -12.23
N LYS A 545 -27.17 23.17 -12.26
CA LYS A 545 -27.97 23.18 -13.48
C LYS A 545 -27.46 24.16 -14.55
N LYS A 546 -27.14 25.40 -14.15
CA LYS A 546 -26.60 26.44 -15.04
C LYS A 546 -25.21 26.13 -15.63
N ASP A 547 -24.44 25.26 -14.97
CA ASP A 547 -23.15 24.82 -15.51
C ASP A 547 -23.36 23.67 -16.49
N PHE A 548 -24.30 22.75 -16.21
CA PHE A 548 -24.70 21.68 -17.12
C PHE A 548 -25.31 22.19 -18.42
N GLU A 549 -26.19 23.20 -18.36
CA GLU A 549 -26.83 23.83 -19.52
C GLU A 549 -25.83 24.50 -20.49
N LYS A 550 -24.58 24.74 -20.08
CA LYS A 550 -23.53 25.31 -20.94
C LYS A 550 -22.79 24.28 -21.79
N TYR A 551 -22.96 22.99 -21.51
CA TYR A 551 -22.37 21.95 -22.35
C TYR A 551 -23.03 21.95 -23.72
N SER A 552 -22.31 21.52 -24.76
CA SER A 552 -22.88 21.39 -26.09
C SER A 552 -24.03 20.36 -26.09
N PRO A 553 -25.02 20.48 -26.99
CA PRO A 553 -26.09 19.49 -27.10
C PRO A 553 -25.58 18.05 -27.23
N GLU A 554 -24.51 17.85 -27.99
CA GLU A 554 -23.87 16.54 -28.18
C GLU A 554 -23.30 16.01 -26.86
N THR A 555 -22.61 16.86 -26.10
CA THR A 555 -22.06 16.50 -24.79
C THR A 555 -23.17 16.15 -23.80
N GLN A 556 -24.26 16.90 -23.79
CA GLN A 556 -25.41 16.61 -22.91
C GLN A 556 -26.06 15.27 -23.27
N GLN A 557 -26.20 14.98 -24.57
CA GLN A 557 -26.74 13.71 -25.06
C GLN A 557 -25.86 12.52 -24.66
N GLU A 558 -24.55 12.61 -24.87
CA GLU A 558 -23.59 11.56 -24.50
C GLU A 558 -23.56 11.31 -22.99
N LEU A 559 -23.58 12.37 -22.18
CA LEU A 559 -23.67 12.25 -20.73
C LEU A 559 -24.98 11.57 -20.29
N ALA A 560 -26.10 11.86 -20.97
CA ALA A 560 -27.39 11.22 -20.70
C ALA A 560 -27.38 9.74 -21.11
N GLN A 561 -26.81 9.39 -22.25
CA GLN A 561 -26.63 8.00 -22.69
C GLN A 561 -25.76 7.20 -21.72
N LEU A 562 -24.63 7.76 -21.30
CA LEU A 562 -23.77 7.15 -20.28
C LEU A 562 -24.56 6.91 -18.99
N TYR A 563 -25.33 7.88 -18.49
CA TYR A 563 -26.17 7.69 -17.31
C TYR A 563 -27.18 6.55 -17.45
N GLN A 564 -27.83 6.43 -18.61
CA GLN A 564 -28.78 5.32 -18.86
C GLN A 564 -28.07 3.97 -18.91
N SER A 565 -26.89 3.89 -19.51
CA SER A 565 -26.05 2.68 -19.51
C SER A 565 -25.67 2.28 -18.09
N LEU A 566 -25.17 3.23 -17.28
CA LEU A 566 -24.81 3.00 -15.88
C LEU A 566 -26.02 2.50 -15.07
N MET A 567 -27.20 3.10 -15.25
CA MET A 567 -28.42 2.70 -14.54
C MET A 567 -28.89 1.30 -14.96
N THR A 568 -28.71 0.95 -16.23
CA THR A 568 -29.04 -0.38 -16.76
C THR A 568 -28.14 -1.44 -16.13
N ASP A 569 -26.84 -1.19 -16.07
CA ASP A 569 -25.89 -2.09 -15.43
C ASP A 569 -26.09 -2.16 -13.92
N TRP A 570 -26.43 -1.05 -13.26
CA TRP A 570 -26.79 -1.04 -11.84
C TRP A 570 -27.95 -2.00 -11.55
N LYS A 571 -29.01 -1.97 -12.37
CA LYS A 571 -30.12 -2.91 -12.25
C LYS A 571 -29.70 -4.36 -12.46
N LYS A 572 -28.78 -4.64 -13.39
CA LYS A 572 -28.21 -5.99 -13.56
C LYS A 572 -27.45 -6.44 -12.32
N PHE A 573 -26.59 -5.58 -11.75
CA PHE A 573 -25.85 -5.90 -10.52
C PHE A 573 -26.78 -6.16 -9.32
N LYS A 574 -27.91 -5.44 -9.22
CA LYS A 574 -28.92 -5.72 -8.18
C LYS A 574 -29.50 -7.13 -8.30
N VAL A 575 -29.71 -7.61 -9.53
CA VAL A 575 -30.19 -8.97 -9.80
C VAL A 575 -29.08 -10.00 -9.57
N ASN A 576 -27.94 -9.84 -10.23
CA ASN A 576 -26.77 -10.70 -10.07
C ASN A 576 -25.51 -9.83 -9.87
N PRO A 577 -25.01 -9.69 -8.63
CA PRO A 577 -23.78 -8.92 -8.36
C PRO A 577 -22.55 -9.46 -9.09
N TYR A 578 -22.52 -10.74 -9.44
CA TYR A 578 -21.40 -11.41 -10.10
C TYR A 578 -21.48 -11.38 -11.64
N TRP A 579 -22.56 -10.84 -12.22
CA TRP A 579 -22.84 -10.91 -13.66
C TRP A 579 -21.63 -10.53 -14.54
N MET A 580 -20.94 -9.43 -14.20
CA MET A 580 -19.84 -8.93 -15.02
C MET A 580 -18.55 -9.74 -14.81
N VAL A 581 -18.21 -10.11 -13.58
CA VAL A 581 -17.02 -10.93 -13.31
C VAL A 581 -17.16 -12.33 -13.92
N GLU A 582 -18.35 -12.94 -13.85
CA GLU A 582 -18.66 -14.20 -14.54
C GLU A 582 -18.46 -14.07 -16.06
N SER A 583 -18.97 -12.98 -16.65
CA SER A 583 -18.78 -12.72 -18.08
C SER A 583 -17.31 -12.55 -18.47
N LEU A 584 -16.48 -11.92 -17.63
CA LEU A 584 -15.05 -11.75 -17.88
C LEU A 584 -14.29 -13.05 -17.74
N ASN A 585 -14.56 -13.82 -16.69
CA ASN A 585 -13.93 -15.11 -16.42
C ASN A 585 -14.19 -16.10 -17.57
N ASN A 586 -15.43 -16.13 -18.08
CA ASN A 586 -15.78 -16.92 -19.26
C ASN A 586 -14.95 -16.52 -20.50
N LYS A 587 -14.64 -15.24 -20.69
CA LYS A 587 -13.82 -14.76 -21.83
C LYS A 587 -12.36 -15.17 -21.73
N ILE A 588 -11.84 -15.35 -20.51
CA ILE A 588 -10.44 -15.74 -20.29
C ILE A 588 -10.25 -17.25 -20.07
N GLY A 589 -11.34 -18.03 -20.09
CA GLY A 589 -11.34 -19.46 -19.82
C GLY A 589 -11.03 -19.80 -18.37
N TYR A 590 -11.53 -18.98 -17.44
CA TYR A 590 -11.42 -19.21 -16.00
C TYR A 590 -12.77 -19.69 -15.49
N ASP A 591 -12.85 -20.94 -15.02
CA ASP A 591 -14.06 -21.55 -14.46
C ASP A 591 -14.21 -21.25 -12.97
#